data_AF-A0A2N3LNC1-F1
#
_entry.id   AF-A0A2N3LNC1-F1
#
_cell.length_a   1.000
_cell.length_b   1.000
_cell.length_c   1.000
_cell.angle_alpha   90.00
_cell.angle_beta   90.00
_cell.angle_gamma   90.00
#
_symmetry.space_group_name_H-M   'P 1'
#
loop_
_entity.id
_entity.type
_entity.pdbx_description
1 polymer ?
#
loop_
_entity_poly.entity_id
_entity_poly.type
_entity_poly.pdbx_seq_one_letter_code
_entity_poly.pdbx_strand_id
1 'polypeptide(L)'
;MSIIYNFNTWKVSGNKAPQWSQKAYKLMRVNINKRGYTGELLGAIMYLHFIKGMTVTQIRKAPTGYNLPSVHIRSIIKGTFSPDAFIIFMDMLETEPEILDRLFRTY
;
A
#
# COMPACT_ATOMS: atom_id res chain seq x y z
N MET A 1 -1.14 4.96 40.90
CA MET A 1 -1.79 5.39 39.65
C MET A 1 -0.99 4.82 38.48
N SER A 2 -1.44 3.74 37.83
CA SER A 2 -0.78 3.22 36.63
C SER A 2 -1.31 3.95 35.41
N ILE A 3 -0.45 4.61 34.64
CA ILE A 3 -0.82 5.23 33.37
C ILE A 3 -1.11 4.09 32.39
N ILE A 4 -2.38 3.87 32.05
CA ILE A 4 -2.78 2.91 31.04
C ILE A 4 -2.53 3.55 29.67
N TYR A 5 -1.42 3.20 29.04
CA TYR A 5 -1.11 3.62 27.68
C TYR A 5 -1.91 2.76 26.68
N ASN A 6 -3.03 3.28 26.22
CA ASN A 6 -3.86 2.62 25.20
C ASN A 6 -3.28 2.83 23.78
N PHE A 7 -2.13 2.22 23.49
CA PHE A 7 -1.61 2.16 22.12
C PHE A 7 -2.55 1.31 21.25
N ASN A 8 -2.81 1.75 20.01
CA ASN A 8 -3.69 1.09 19.03
C ASN A 8 -5.13 0.86 19.48
N THR A 9 -5.77 1.87 20.06
CA THR A 9 -7.23 1.87 20.28
C THR A 9 -7.88 3.03 19.54
N TRP A 10 -9.06 2.80 18.97
CA TRP A 10 -9.87 3.86 18.39
C TRP A 10 -10.33 4.79 19.51
N LYS A 11 -9.99 6.08 19.41
CA LYS A 11 -10.27 7.08 20.46
C LYS A 11 -11.75 7.20 20.83
N VAL A 12 -12.64 6.87 19.89
CA VAL A 12 -14.10 7.03 20.03
C VAL A 12 -14.78 5.76 20.55
N SER A 13 -14.31 4.57 20.15
CA SER A 13 -14.96 3.30 20.50
C SER A 13 -14.19 2.46 21.52
N GLY A 14 -12.93 2.79 21.81
CA GLY A 14 -12.06 1.99 22.68
C GLY A 14 -11.62 0.65 22.08
N ASN A 15 -12.13 0.29 20.90
CA ASN A 15 -11.81 -0.97 20.23
C ASN A 15 -10.35 -0.98 19.77
N LYS A 16 -9.70 -2.14 19.87
CA LYS A 16 -8.35 -2.34 19.31
C LYS A 16 -8.38 -2.02 17.81
N ALA A 17 -7.55 -1.08 17.40
CA ALA A 17 -7.32 -0.82 15.99
C ALA A 17 -6.67 -2.07 15.38
N PRO A 18 -7.04 -2.47 14.15
CA PRO A 18 -6.43 -3.60 13.49
C PRO A 18 -4.92 -3.40 13.44
N GLN A 19 -4.16 -4.34 14.00
CA GLN A 19 -2.71 -4.30 13.94
C GLN A 19 -2.28 -4.50 12.48
N TRP A 20 -1.69 -3.47 11.89
CA TRP A 20 -0.89 -3.62 10.68
C TRP A 20 0.50 -4.10 11.07
N SER A 21 1.11 -4.91 10.21
CA SER A 21 2.50 -5.30 10.39
C SER A 21 3.42 -4.09 10.32
N GLN A 22 4.62 -4.23 10.87
CA GLN A 22 5.64 -3.19 10.74
C GLN A 22 5.99 -2.90 9.27
N LYS A 23 5.92 -3.91 8.40
CA LYS A 23 6.16 -3.77 6.95
C LYS A 23 5.05 -2.97 6.28
N ALA A 24 3.79 -3.21 6.62
CA ALA A 24 2.66 -2.41 6.17
C ALA A 24 2.82 -0.93 6.52
N TYR A 25 3.19 -0.62 7.77
CA TYR A 25 3.48 0.76 8.16
C TYR A 25 4.66 1.38 7.40
N LYS A 26 5.73 0.60 7.15
CA LYS A 26 6.87 1.05 6.36
C LYS A 26 6.45 1.36 4.93
N LEU A 27 5.67 0.47 4.29
CA LEU A 27 5.15 0.67 2.94
C LEU A 27 4.34 1.96 2.85
N MET A 28 3.37 2.16 3.75
CA MET A 28 2.49 3.34 3.75
C MET A 28 3.24 4.65 4.00
N ARG A 29 4.38 4.60 4.72
CA ARG A 29 5.23 5.77 5.00
C ARG A 29 6.22 6.08 3.88
N VAL A 30 6.36 5.23 2.86
CA VAL A 30 7.18 5.59 1.70
C VAL A 30 6.57 6.83 1.05
N ASN A 31 7.35 7.90 0.98
CA ASN A 31 6.93 9.12 0.30
C ASN A 31 8.01 9.48 -0.72
N ILE A 32 7.62 9.50 -1.99
CA ILE A 32 8.52 9.95 -3.03
C ILE A 32 8.37 11.47 -3.12
N ASN A 33 9.34 12.16 -2.51
CA ASN A 33 9.42 13.62 -2.32
C ASN A 33 9.17 14.50 -3.56
N LYS A 34 9.00 13.94 -4.76
CA LYS A 34 8.95 14.72 -6.00
C LYS A 34 7.58 14.90 -6.65
N ARG A 35 6.56 14.07 -6.40
CA ARG A 35 5.33 14.10 -7.26
C ARG A 35 4.02 13.65 -6.61
N GLY A 36 3.90 13.64 -5.28
CA GLY A 36 2.67 13.21 -4.60
C GLY A 36 2.37 11.72 -4.71
N TYR A 37 3.36 10.90 -5.09
CA TYR A 37 3.24 9.45 -5.07
C TYR A 37 3.47 8.96 -3.64
N THR A 38 2.39 8.57 -2.98
CA THR A 38 2.41 7.97 -1.66
C THR A 38 2.65 6.47 -1.74
N GLY A 39 3.20 5.89 -0.69
CA GLY A 39 3.35 4.44 -0.56
C GLY A 39 2.03 3.69 -0.68
N GLU A 40 0.93 4.32 -0.26
CA GLU A 40 -0.43 3.84 -0.50
C GLU A 40 -0.76 3.69 -1.98
N LEU A 41 -0.51 4.74 -2.78
CA LEU A 41 -0.77 4.71 -4.22
C LEU A 41 0.08 3.65 -4.92
N LEU A 42 1.36 3.57 -4.55
CA LEU A 42 2.29 2.57 -5.09
C LEU A 42 1.82 1.16 -4.75
N GLY A 43 1.46 0.92 -3.48
CA GLY A 43 0.94 -0.34 -2.98
C GLY A 43 -0.37 -0.74 -3.67
N ALA A 44 -1.30 0.19 -3.85
CA ALA A 44 -2.55 -0.06 -4.54
C ALA A 44 -2.33 -0.47 -6.01
N ILE A 45 -1.43 0.20 -6.73
CA ILE A 45 -1.11 -0.17 -8.13
C ILE A 45 -0.47 -1.56 -8.19
N MET A 46 0.45 -1.86 -7.28
CA MET A 46 1.09 -3.18 -7.20
C MET A 46 0.06 -4.26 -6.83
N TYR A 47 -0.87 -3.98 -5.92
CA TYR A 47 -1.96 -4.86 -5.55
C TYR A 47 -2.88 -5.19 -6.73
N LEU A 48 -3.32 -4.17 -7.48
CA LEU A 48 -4.15 -4.36 -8.67
C LEU A 48 -3.45 -5.22 -9.72
N HIS A 49 -2.13 -5.09 -9.85
CA HIS A 49 -1.39 -5.90 -10.81
C HIS A 49 -1.13 -7.33 -10.32
N PHE A 50 -0.46 -7.50 -9.18
CA PHE A 50 0.06 -8.79 -8.72
C PHE A 50 -0.99 -9.66 -8.04
N ILE A 51 -2.01 -9.07 -7.39
CA ILE A 51 -3.07 -9.82 -6.71
C ILE A 51 -4.34 -9.89 -7.55
N LYS A 52 -4.78 -8.77 -8.17
CA LYS A 52 -5.99 -8.76 -9.03
C LYS A 52 -5.71 -9.13 -10.49
N GLY A 53 -4.45 -9.27 -10.90
CA GLY A 53 -4.09 -9.65 -12.27
C GLY A 53 -4.40 -8.58 -13.33
N MET A 54 -4.59 -7.32 -12.95
CA MET A 54 -4.96 -6.26 -13.88
C MET A 54 -3.78 -5.83 -14.75
N THR A 55 -4.06 -5.61 -16.03
CA THR A 55 -3.10 -5.01 -16.97
C THR A 55 -2.95 -3.51 -16.72
N VAL A 56 -1.84 -2.93 -17.19
CA VAL A 56 -1.59 -1.47 -17.13
C VAL A 56 -2.75 -0.66 -17.74
N THR A 57 -3.38 -1.17 -18.81
CA THR A 57 -4.49 -0.49 -19.46
C THR A 57 -5.77 -0.49 -18.62
N GLN A 58 -6.01 -1.57 -17.87
CA GLN A 58 -7.13 -1.68 -16.93
C GLN A 58 -6.88 -0.84 -15.69
N ILE A 59 -5.66 -0.83 -15.15
CA ILE A 59 -5.28 0.02 -14.00
C ILE A 59 -5.48 1.50 -14.34
N ARG A 60 -5.14 1.94 -15.56
CA ARG A 60 -5.41 3.32 -16.02
C ARG A 60 -6.90 3.66 -16.10
N LYS A 61 -7.79 2.67 -16.16
CA LYS A 61 -9.24 2.89 -16.11
C LYS A 61 -9.78 2.82 -14.68
N ALA A 62 -8.99 2.31 -13.72
CA ALA A 62 -9.36 2.24 -12.32
C ALA A 62 -9.20 3.62 -11.65
N PRO A 63 -9.98 3.92 -10.60
CA PRO A 63 -9.90 5.20 -9.88
C PRO A 63 -8.49 5.54 -9.40
N THR A 64 -7.71 4.54 -8.97
CA THR A 64 -6.32 4.68 -8.52
C THR A 64 -5.33 5.02 -9.63
N GLY A 65 -5.61 4.62 -10.87
CA GLY A 65 -4.71 4.81 -12.00
C GLY A 65 -5.16 5.84 -13.04
N TYR A 66 -6.36 6.41 -12.92
CA TYR A 66 -6.99 7.27 -13.94
C TYR A 66 -6.12 8.45 -14.39
N ASN A 67 -5.46 9.12 -13.45
CA ASN A 67 -4.61 10.27 -13.73
C ASN A 67 -3.11 9.92 -13.87
N LEU A 68 -2.77 8.63 -13.89
CA LEU A 68 -1.38 8.20 -13.92
C LEU A 68 -0.91 7.89 -15.34
N PRO A 69 0.24 8.47 -15.78
CA PRO A 69 0.84 8.08 -17.04
C PRO A 69 1.15 6.58 -17.07
N SER A 70 0.86 5.90 -18.18
CA SER A 70 1.13 4.46 -18.33
C SER A 70 2.60 4.10 -18.16
N VAL A 71 3.51 5.05 -18.42
CA VAL A 71 4.95 4.90 -18.15
C VAL A 71 5.20 4.76 -16.64
N HIS A 72 4.52 5.56 -15.82
CA HIS A 72 4.67 5.52 -14.37
C HIS A 72 4.09 4.22 -13.80
N ILE A 73 2.89 3.83 -14.21
CA ILE A 73 2.29 2.55 -13.80
C ILE A 73 3.23 1.37 -14.13
N ARG A 74 3.81 1.35 -15.34
CA ARG A 74 4.81 0.34 -15.72
C ARG A 74 6.07 0.40 -14.85
N SER A 75 6.58 1.60 -14.56
CA SER A 75 7.78 1.75 -13.74
C SER A 75 7.55 1.32 -12.28
N ILE A 76 6.33 1.47 -11.75
CA ILE A 76 5.92 1.04 -10.41
C ILE A 76 5.85 -0.49 -10.36
N ILE A 77 5.16 -1.10 -11.33
CA ILE A 77 5.07 -2.57 -11.46
C ILE A 77 6.46 -3.21 -11.63
N LYS A 78 7.39 -2.52 -12.30
CA LYS A 78 8.77 -2.99 -12.47
C LYS A 78 9.69 -2.67 -11.27
N GLY A 79 9.21 -1.98 -10.24
CA GLY A 79 10.01 -1.54 -9.09
C GLY A 79 10.99 -0.39 -9.36
N THR A 80 11.23 -0.02 -10.61
CA THR A 80 12.13 1.08 -10.99
C THR A 80 11.71 2.47 -10.48
N PHE A 81 10.43 2.66 -10.16
CA PHE A 81 9.92 3.94 -9.66
C PHE A 81 10.27 4.19 -8.19
N SER A 82 10.18 3.15 -7.36
CA SER A 82 10.61 3.15 -5.96
C SER A 82 10.99 1.72 -5.58
N PRO A 83 12.30 1.40 -5.64
CA PRO A 83 12.79 0.08 -5.29
C PRO A 83 12.42 -0.32 -3.86
N ASP A 84 12.48 0.62 -2.93
CA ASP A 84 12.17 0.36 -1.52
C ASP A 84 10.71 -0.07 -1.31
N ALA A 85 9.76 0.67 -1.89
CA ALA A 85 8.34 0.31 -1.80
C ALA A 85 8.07 -1.05 -2.46
N PHE A 86 8.73 -1.31 -3.59
CA PHE A 86 8.58 -2.57 -4.32
C PHE A 86 9.12 -3.77 -3.52
N ILE A 87 10.31 -3.64 -2.94
CA ILE A 87 10.91 -4.70 -2.11
C ILE A 87 10.02 -4.99 -0.90
N ILE A 88 9.55 -3.95 -0.20
CA ILE A 88 8.65 -4.13 0.94
C ILE A 88 7.35 -4.81 0.49
N PHE A 89 6.76 -4.39 -0.62
CA PHE A 89 5.53 -4.98 -1.14
C PHE A 89 5.71 -6.45 -1.52
N MET A 90 6.81 -6.82 -2.19
CA MET A 90 7.08 -8.21 -2.56
C MET A 90 7.35 -9.09 -1.35
N ASP A 91 8.13 -8.61 -0.38
CA ASP A 91 8.34 -9.29 0.89
C ASP A 91 7.02 -9.49 1.65
N MET A 92 6.11 -8.51 1.63
CA MET A 92 4.76 -8.66 2.19
C MET A 92 3.90 -9.63 1.40
N LEU A 93 4.03 -9.68 0.07
CA LEU A 93 3.28 -10.61 -0.78
C LEU A 93 3.65 -12.06 -0.48
N GLU A 94 4.92 -12.32 -0.19
CA GLU A 94 5.43 -13.65 0.16
C GLU A 94 5.12 -14.03 1.61
N THR A 95 5.26 -13.08 2.56
CA THR A 95 5.20 -13.39 3.99
C THR A 95 3.85 -13.14 4.65
N GLU A 96 3.09 -12.15 4.18
CA GLU A 96 1.84 -11.68 4.80
C GLU A 96 0.81 -11.15 3.78
N PRO A 97 0.42 -11.93 2.75
CA PRO A 97 -0.47 -11.49 1.69
C PRO A 97 -1.86 -11.05 2.20
N GLU A 98 -2.34 -11.65 3.29
CA GLU A 98 -3.61 -11.28 3.92
C GLU A 98 -3.63 -9.82 4.40
N ILE A 99 -2.47 -9.26 4.77
CA ILE A 99 -2.36 -7.86 5.20
C ILE A 99 -2.47 -6.94 3.99
N LEU A 100 -1.90 -7.32 2.84
CA LEU A 100 -2.08 -6.57 1.59
C LEU A 100 -3.55 -6.55 1.18
N ASP A 101 -4.25 -7.67 1.30
CA ASP A 101 -5.70 -7.69 1.10
C ASP A 101 -6.41 -6.75 2.07
N ARG A 102 -6.11 -6.78 3.37
CA ARG A 102 -6.74 -5.85 4.33
C ARG A 102 -6.47 -4.37 4.02
N LEU A 103 -5.27 -4.05 3.54
CA LEU A 103 -4.89 -2.69 3.19
C LEU A 103 -5.59 -2.19 1.93
N PHE A 104 -5.69 -3.04 0.91
CA PHE A 104 -6.08 -2.61 -0.43
C PHE A 104 -7.39 -3.19 -0.95
N ARG A 105 -8.16 -3.94 -0.14
CA ARG A 105 -9.43 -4.57 -0.56
C ARG A 105 -10.44 -3.60 -1.17
N THR A 106 -10.40 -2.33 -0.78
CA THR A 106 -11.32 -1.28 -1.26
C THR A 106 -10.94 -0.70 -2.62
N TYR A 107 -9.80 -1.11 -3.18
CA TYR A 107 -9.29 -0.68 -4.48
C TYR A 107 -9.51 -1.74 -5.56
#